data_AF-A0A8E0S0Q8-F1
#
_entry.id   AF-A0A8E0S0Q8-F1
#
_cell.length_a   1.000
_cell.length_b   1.000
_cell.length_c   1.000
_cell.angle_alpha   90.00
_cell.angle_beta   90.00
_cell.angle_gamma   90.00
#
_symmetry.space_group_name_H-M   'P 1'
#
loop_
_entity.id
_entity.type
_entity.pdbx_description
1 polymer ?
#
loop_
_entity_poly.entity_id
_entity_poly.type
_entity_poly.pdbx_seq_one_letter_code
_entity_poly.pdbx_strand_id
1 'polypeptide(L)'
;MTGRDTYCVLYFQIRLVLLSSVVTDLEWFAEPECFRFDVLIHMERLKQSGLMAITLTSPYTAVSCTIRQTPYSADLQSASWIHQIRQLWLTSGKANVSHATISTRRILVIVLDVTVAVLGTVSFVLCVRSIVRGFLMWRETKLFFDNWFSIRLCGVIGEFVQPWLLLIIINDLMIVFGSLSTLNHLYGLERRSEPIAYMFGISALLVWSGVLRYVGFSYRNSLLMRTISSSIPALLRFCVCALILFFAFSLCGWVVLGPYNLKFRSFMSTMECLFSLLNGDDMFVTFSVITTKDPLGIYLFSRLFLYVFITLFIYVVLNLFITIIFEAYEQVKELQDNHGRSPDEPLWTFVMSSHLPPTSPLYKMDDLRPDRHVLRAYALGILPDPSTSVRPSERTTNRTESNWPRNSESDTVLTSL
;
A
#
# COMPACT_ATOMS: atom_id res chain seq x y z
N MET A 1 68.72 4.60 2.39
CA MET A 1 67.77 3.48 2.56
C MET A 1 66.92 3.77 3.79
N THR A 2 65.88 4.59 3.65
CA THR A 2 64.94 4.88 4.73
C THR A 2 63.71 4.00 4.55
N GLY A 3 63.61 2.97 5.39
CA GLY A 3 62.46 2.06 5.43
C GLY A 3 61.20 2.84 5.76
N ARG A 4 60.28 2.92 4.81
CA ARG A 4 58.88 3.28 5.08
C ARG A 4 58.22 2.03 5.62
N ASP A 5 58.15 1.93 6.94
CA ASP A 5 57.28 0.95 7.60
C ASP A 5 55.85 1.14 7.08
N THR A 6 55.38 0.09 6.45
CA THR A 6 54.12 0.04 5.71
C THR A 6 53.02 -0.21 6.73
N TYR A 7 52.35 0.86 7.20
CA TYR A 7 51.20 0.73 8.09
C TYR A 7 50.00 0.14 7.32
N CYS A 8 49.95 -1.20 7.23
CA CYS A 8 49.00 -1.98 6.44
C CYS A 8 47.82 -2.53 7.26
N VAL A 9 47.33 -1.82 8.27
CA VAL A 9 46.05 -2.20 8.92
C VAL A 9 44.92 -1.53 8.16
N LEU A 10 44.25 -2.31 7.30
CA LEU A 10 43.06 -1.89 6.55
C LEU A 10 41.80 -2.00 7.42
N TYR A 11 41.62 -3.13 8.09
CA TYR A 11 40.55 -3.38 9.03
C TYR A 11 40.92 -4.46 10.04
N PHE A 12 40.20 -4.52 11.15
CA PHE A 12 40.29 -5.56 12.16
C PHE A 12 38.86 -6.07 12.47
N GLN A 13 38.70 -7.37 12.69
CA GLN A 13 37.41 -7.98 13.01
C GLN A 13 37.56 -8.94 14.18
N ILE A 14 36.72 -8.78 15.21
CA ILE A 14 36.54 -9.75 16.28
C ILE A 14 35.18 -10.40 16.09
N ARG A 15 35.15 -11.73 16.01
CA ARG A 15 33.91 -12.52 15.97
C ARG A 15 33.80 -13.36 17.22
N LEU A 16 32.70 -13.23 17.94
CA LEU A 16 32.41 -13.98 19.16
C LEU A 16 30.94 -14.40 19.17
N VAL A 17 30.68 -15.63 19.63
CA VAL A 17 29.33 -16.19 19.71
C VAL A 17 28.93 -16.25 21.18
N LEU A 18 27.83 -15.60 21.53
CA LEU A 18 27.27 -15.61 22.88
C LEU A 18 25.94 -16.36 22.86
N LEU A 19 25.71 -17.21 23.86
CA LEU A 19 24.42 -17.87 24.08
C LEU A 19 23.76 -17.26 25.31
N SER A 20 22.49 -16.89 25.20
CA SER A 20 21.73 -16.41 26.35
C SER A 20 21.37 -17.55 27.29
N SER A 21 21.17 -17.22 28.57
CA SER A 21 20.42 -18.09 29.48
C SER A 21 18.97 -18.23 29.00
N VAL A 22 18.26 -19.22 29.56
CA VAL A 22 16.82 -19.38 29.34
C VAL A 22 16.13 -18.10 29.82
N VAL A 23 15.41 -17.43 28.92
CA VAL A 23 14.56 -16.29 29.25
C VAL A 23 13.13 -16.80 29.35
N THR A 24 12.52 -16.72 30.53
CA THR A 24 11.15 -17.21 30.77
C THR A 24 10.10 -16.12 30.74
N ASP A 25 10.48 -14.84 30.72
CA ASP A 25 9.56 -13.72 30.95
C ASP A 25 9.46 -12.79 29.73
N LEU A 26 9.25 -13.35 28.54
CA LEU A 26 8.93 -12.57 27.35
C LEU A 26 7.40 -12.47 27.21
N GLU A 27 6.85 -11.38 27.76
CA GLU A 27 5.43 -11.00 27.69
C GLU A 27 4.44 -11.95 28.41
N TRP A 28 3.16 -11.92 28.02
CA TRP A 28 2.00 -12.46 28.76
C TRP A 28 2.01 -13.98 29.02
N PHE A 29 3.02 -14.73 28.53
CA PHE A 29 3.14 -16.17 28.76
C PHE A 29 4.61 -16.61 28.93
N ALA A 30 4.83 -17.50 29.90
CA ALA A 30 6.15 -17.99 30.28
C ALA A 30 6.64 -19.13 29.36
N GLU A 31 7.14 -18.79 28.18
CA GLU A 31 7.82 -19.75 27.29
C GLU A 31 9.35 -19.61 27.39
N PRO A 32 10.11 -20.71 27.59
CA PRO A 32 11.55 -20.64 27.63
C PRO A 32 12.13 -20.42 26.23
N GLU A 33 12.66 -19.22 25.96
CA GLU A 33 13.39 -18.91 24.74
C GLU A 33 14.90 -18.76 25.03
N CYS A 34 15.73 -19.26 24.11
CA CYS A 34 17.18 -19.10 24.13
C CYS A 34 17.62 -18.36 22.87
N PHE A 35 18.58 -17.44 23.00
CA PHE A 35 19.11 -16.66 21.89
C PHE A 35 20.59 -16.94 21.69
N ARG A 36 21.00 -17.06 20.43
CA ARG A 36 22.39 -17.05 20.01
C ARG A 36 22.68 -15.71 19.36
N PHE A 37 23.66 -14.98 19.90
CA PHE A 37 24.17 -13.73 19.35
C PHE A 37 25.50 -13.99 18.66
N ASP A 38 25.57 -13.69 17.36
CA ASP A 38 26.84 -13.71 16.62
C ASP A 38 27.38 -12.27 16.60
N VAL A 39 28.20 -11.92 17.58
CA VAL A 39 28.76 -10.57 17.73
C VAL A 39 29.98 -10.40 16.82
N LEU A 40 29.93 -9.37 15.99
CA LEU A 40 31.00 -8.92 15.11
C LEU A 40 31.38 -7.48 15.49
N ILE A 41 32.59 -7.31 16.03
CA ILE A 41 33.21 -6.00 16.24
C ILE A 41 34.12 -5.75 15.04
N HIS A 42 33.75 -4.79 14.21
CA HIS A 42 34.51 -4.40 13.03
C HIS A 42 35.16 -3.05 13.28
N MET A 43 36.47 -2.98 13.08
CA MET A 43 37.22 -1.74 13.16
C MET A 43 37.83 -1.45 11.80
N GLU A 44 37.38 -0.39 11.14
CA GLU A 44 37.80 -0.01 9.80
C GLU A 44 38.48 1.36 9.81
N ARG A 45 39.56 1.49 9.04
CA ARG A 45 40.25 2.78 8.89
C ARG A 45 39.50 3.67 7.88
N LEU A 46 38.94 4.79 8.34
CA LEU A 46 38.23 5.75 7.48
C LEU A 46 39.23 6.59 6.66
N LYS A 47 39.57 6.13 5.45
CA LYS A 47 40.54 6.80 4.55
C LYS A 47 41.92 6.98 5.22
N GLN A 48 42.84 7.74 4.59
CA GLN A 48 44.14 8.09 5.18
C GLN A 48 44.05 9.14 6.32
N SER A 49 42.87 9.34 6.93
CA SER A 49 42.62 10.41 7.92
C SER A 49 43.21 10.13 9.31
N GLY A 50 43.65 8.90 9.58
CA GLY A 50 44.06 8.47 10.92
C GLY A 50 42.90 8.13 11.87
N LEU A 51 41.64 8.29 11.43
CA LEU A 51 40.45 7.91 12.20
C LEU A 51 40.12 6.42 11.98
N MET A 52 39.82 5.72 13.08
CA MET A 52 39.37 4.32 13.09
C MET A 52 37.91 4.27 13.52
N ALA A 53 37.03 3.83 12.63
CA ALA A 53 35.63 3.59 12.96
C ALA A 53 35.48 2.22 13.59
N ILE A 54 34.90 2.17 14.79
CA ILE A 54 34.61 0.92 15.51
C ILE A 54 33.09 0.72 15.47
N THR A 55 32.64 -0.35 14.82
CA THR A 55 31.23 -0.73 14.73
C THR A 55 31.03 -2.10 15.38
N LEU A 56 29.99 -2.22 16.21
CA LEU A 56 29.58 -3.47 16.82
C LEU A 56 28.24 -3.88 16.21
N THR A 57 28.19 -5.07 15.63
CA THR A 57 26.97 -5.69 15.10
C THR A 57 26.71 -7.00 15.84
N SER A 58 25.49 -7.22 16.30
CA SER A 58 25.11 -8.38 17.11
C SER A 58 23.79 -8.99 16.64
N PRO A 59 23.72 -9.55 15.42
CA PRO A 59 22.57 -10.34 15.00
C PRO A 59 22.27 -11.46 15.98
N TYR A 60 21.00 -11.64 16.32
CA TYR A 60 20.52 -12.70 17.18
C TYR A 60 19.68 -13.71 16.40
N THR A 61 19.68 -14.95 16.87
CA THR A 61 18.84 -16.04 16.36
C THR A 61 18.20 -16.76 17.54
N ALA A 62 16.90 -17.04 17.45
CA ALA A 62 16.22 -17.86 18.45
C ALA A 62 16.62 -19.33 18.23
N VAL A 63 16.96 -20.02 19.31
CA VAL A 63 17.37 -21.44 19.31
C VAL A 63 16.60 -22.18 20.38
N SER A 64 16.34 -23.47 20.15
CA SER A 64 15.72 -24.32 21.16
C SER A 64 16.67 -24.49 22.35
N CYS A 65 16.16 -24.29 23.56
CA CYS A 65 16.93 -24.49 24.77
C CYS A 65 17.20 -25.99 24.97
N THR A 66 18.44 -26.44 24.79
CA THR A 66 18.86 -27.75 25.28
C THR A 66 19.03 -27.65 26.79
N ILE A 67 18.03 -28.12 27.55
CA ILE A 67 18.19 -28.33 28.99
C ILE A 67 19.21 -29.46 29.15
N ARG A 68 20.47 -29.12 29.41
CA ARG A 68 21.46 -30.11 29.88
C ARG A 68 21.01 -30.52 31.28
N GLN A 69 20.39 -31.69 31.40
CA GLN A 69 20.33 -32.39 32.68
C GLN A 69 21.78 -32.69 33.09
N THR A 70 22.34 -31.90 33.99
CA THR A 70 23.57 -32.27 34.66
C THR A 70 23.26 -33.44 35.60
N PRO A 71 23.97 -34.59 35.50
CA PRO A 71 23.90 -35.61 36.53
C PRO A 71 24.77 -35.12 37.69
N TYR A 72 24.22 -34.28 38.57
CA TYR A 72 24.89 -33.96 39.82
C TYR A 72 24.39 -34.93 40.89
N SER A 73 25.09 -36.06 41.02
CA SER A 73 24.98 -36.97 42.17
C SER A 73 26.37 -37.28 42.72
N ALA A 74 26.78 -36.49 43.72
CA ALA A 74 27.79 -36.71 44.76
C ALA A 74 28.04 -35.33 45.39
N ASP A 75 27.90 -35.03 46.68
CA ASP A 75 27.86 -35.82 47.89
C ASP A 75 27.09 -35.01 48.96
N LEU A 76 26.16 -35.64 49.68
CA LEU A 76 26.03 -35.42 51.13
C LEU A 76 25.22 -36.58 51.73
N GLN A 77 25.92 -37.43 52.48
CA GLN A 77 25.35 -38.45 53.34
C GLN A 77 24.49 -37.79 54.43
N SER A 78 23.26 -38.26 54.61
CA SER A 78 22.70 -38.75 55.90
C SER A 78 21.18 -38.67 55.90
N ALA A 79 20.49 -39.82 55.86
CA ALA A 79 19.27 -40.14 56.64
C ALA A 79 18.59 -41.41 56.10
N SER A 80 18.54 -42.43 56.95
CA SER A 80 18.22 -43.83 56.66
C SER A 80 16.70 -44.18 56.69
N TRP A 81 15.82 -43.38 56.08
CA TRP A 81 14.37 -43.68 56.17
C TRP A 81 13.50 -43.35 54.95
N ILE A 82 14.06 -42.94 53.81
CA ILE A 82 13.25 -42.54 52.63
C ILE A 82 13.23 -43.62 51.52
N HIS A 83 13.84 -44.79 51.73
CA HIS A 83 13.98 -45.81 50.68
C HIS A 83 12.67 -46.57 50.31
N GLN A 84 11.59 -46.41 51.08
CA GLN A 84 10.30 -47.09 50.83
C GLN A 84 9.25 -46.22 50.09
N ILE A 85 9.39 -44.89 50.07
CA ILE A 85 8.47 -44.01 49.34
C ILE A 85 8.93 -43.77 47.89
N ARG A 86 10.22 -43.96 47.60
CA ARG A 86 10.80 -43.72 46.26
C ARG A 86 10.45 -44.79 45.23
N GLN A 87 10.16 -46.02 45.66
CA GLN A 87 9.82 -47.13 44.76
C GLN A 87 8.37 -47.06 44.24
N LEU A 88 7.47 -46.35 44.93
CA LEU A 88 6.07 -46.20 44.49
C LEU A 88 5.86 -45.07 43.47
N TRP A 89 6.79 -44.10 43.41
CA TRP A 89 6.74 -42.98 42.46
C TRP A 89 7.48 -43.25 41.14
N LEU A 90 8.27 -44.32 41.06
CA LEU A 90 9.04 -44.67 39.84
C LEU A 90 8.32 -45.64 38.90
N THR A 91 7.14 -46.15 39.26
CA THR A 91 6.34 -47.05 38.41
C THR A 91 5.16 -46.37 37.70
N SER A 92 4.92 -45.07 37.92
CA SER A 92 3.96 -44.25 37.15
C SER A 92 4.60 -43.38 36.07
N GLY A 93 5.91 -43.52 35.85
CA GLY A 93 6.66 -42.83 34.79
C GLY A 93 6.98 -43.74 33.61
N LYS A 94 6.06 -44.63 33.21
CA LYS A 94 6.24 -45.39 31.96
C LYS A 94 5.93 -44.49 30.77
N ALA A 95 7.01 -43.99 30.18
CA ALA A 95 7.21 -43.81 28.75
C ALA A 95 5.95 -43.44 27.95
N ASN A 96 5.63 -42.14 27.91
CA ASN A 96 5.11 -41.55 26.70
C ASN A 96 6.20 -40.66 26.12
N VAL A 97 6.75 -41.17 25.01
CA VAL A 97 7.30 -40.45 23.86
C VAL A 97 7.29 -38.94 24.04
N SER A 98 8.48 -38.34 23.99
CA SER A 98 8.72 -36.93 23.78
C SER A 98 8.10 -36.45 22.46
N HIS A 99 6.77 -36.35 22.43
CA HIS A 99 6.12 -35.33 21.63
C HIS A 99 6.55 -34.03 22.28
N ALA A 100 7.42 -33.28 21.59
CA ALA A 100 7.66 -31.88 21.87
C ALA A 100 6.31 -31.26 22.26
N THR A 101 6.21 -30.71 23.47
CA THR A 101 5.05 -29.95 23.89
C THR A 101 4.92 -28.79 22.91
N ILE A 102 4.14 -29.00 21.84
CA ILE A 102 3.76 -27.94 20.92
C ILE A 102 3.00 -26.96 21.80
N SER A 103 3.61 -25.81 22.06
CA SER A 103 2.96 -24.78 22.87
C SER A 103 1.58 -24.47 22.28
N THR A 104 0.57 -24.40 23.14
CA THR A 104 -0.79 -23.99 22.79
C THR A 104 -0.82 -22.69 21.98
N ARG A 105 0.14 -21.79 22.23
CA ARG A 105 0.38 -20.56 21.46
C ARG A 105 0.70 -20.83 20.00
N ARG A 106 1.62 -21.76 19.71
CA ARG A 106 2.01 -22.10 18.33
C ARG A 106 0.84 -22.70 17.55
N ILE A 107 0.05 -23.54 18.21
CA ILE A 107 -1.18 -24.09 17.61
C ILE A 107 -2.18 -22.97 17.33
N LEU A 108 -2.40 -22.06 18.29
CA LEU A 108 -3.32 -20.93 18.12
C LEU A 108 -2.89 -20.01 16.97
N VAL A 109 -1.60 -19.68 16.87
CA VAL A 109 -1.05 -18.85 15.78
C VAL A 109 -1.23 -19.54 14.44
N ILE A 110 -0.91 -20.83 14.33
CA ILE A 110 -1.09 -21.60 13.08
C ILE A 110 -2.58 -21.64 12.69
N VAL A 111 -3.48 -21.89 13.63
CA VAL A 111 -4.93 -21.92 13.37
C VAL A 111 -5.43 -20.54 12.91
N LEU A 112 -4.97 -19.46 13.54
CA LEU A 112 -5.33 -18.10 13.16
C LEU A 112 -4.77 -17.75 11.77
N ASP A 113 -3.52 -18.05 11.48
CA ASP A 113 -2.87 -17.79 10.18
C ASP A 113 -3.55 -18.55 9.04
N VAL A 114 -3.90 -19.82 9.27
CA VAL A 114 -4.67 -20.63 8.29
C VAL A 114 -6.06 -20.04 8.08
N THR A 115 -6.74 -19.60 9.14
CA THR A 115 -8.06 -18.97 9.05
C THR A 115 -7.99 -17.67 8.24
N VAL A 116 -7.00 -16.82 8.51
CA VAL A 116 -6.77 -15.56 7.79
C VAL A 116 -6.45 -15.82 6.31
N ALA A 117 -5.62 -16.82 6.02
CA ALA A 117 -5.31 -17.21 4.63
C ALA A 117 -6.57 -17.68 3.88
N VAL A 118 -7.41 -18.52 4.50
CA VAL A 118 -8.66 -18.98 3.89
C VAL A 118 -9.60 -17.80 3.64
N LEU A 119 -9.81 -16.91 4.61
CA LEU A 119 -10.65 -15.72 4.44
C LEU A 119 -10.12 -14.80 3.33
N GLY A 120 -8.80 -14.58 3.28
CA GLY A 120 -8.14 -13.78 2.24
C GLY A 120 -8.31 -14.38 0.84
N THR A 121 -8.16 -15.70 0.68
CA THR A 121 -8.38 -16.38 -0.61
C THR A 121 -9.83 -16.30 -1.08
N VAL A 122 -10.81 -16.49 -0.18
CA VAL A 122 -12.23 -16.35 -0.52
C VAL A 122 -12.53 -14.91 -0.94
N SER A 123 -12.05 -13.92 -0.19
CA SER A 123 -12.19 -12.50 -0.53
C SER A 123 -11.59 -12.19 -1.90
N PHE A 124 -10.38 -12.66 -2.19
CA PHE A 124 -9.70 -12.47 -3.46
C PHE A 124 -10.53 -13.01 -4.63
N VAL A 125 -11.01 -14.26 -4.53
CA VAL A 125 -11.82 -14.89 -5.59
C VAL A 125 -13.13 -14.11 -5.83
N LEU A 126 -13.80 -13.67 -4.78
CA LEU A 126 -15.02 -12.86 -4.89
C LEU A 126 -14.75 -11.50 -5.53
N CYS A 127 -13.66 -10.84 -5.14
CA CYS A 127 -13.27 -9.54 -5.69
C CYS A 127 -12.87 -9.64 -7.17
N VAL A 128 -12.08 -10.65 -7.55
CA VAL A 128 -11.72 -10.92 -8.95
C VAL A 128 -12.97 -11.19 -9.78
N ARG A 129 -13.90 -12.03 -9.29
CA ARG A 129 -15.18 -12.28 -9.96
C ARG A 129 -15.98 -10.98 -10.15
N SER A 130 -15.98 -10.10 -9.15
CA SER A 130 -16.65 -8.79 -9.22
C SER A 130 -16.04 -7.90 -10.29
N ILE A 131 -14.71 -7.76 -10.34
CA ILE A 131 -14.02 -6.96 -11.36
C ILE A 131 -14.25 -7.51 -12.77
N VAL A 132 -14.15 -8.83 -12.96
CA VAL A 132 -14.39 -9.46 -14.28
C VAL A 132 -15.81 -9.15 -14.76
N ARG A 133 -16.81 -9.22 -13.87
CA ARG A 133 -18.19 -8.83 -14.19
C ARG A 133 -18.33 -7.35 -14.52
N GLY A 134 -17.69 -6.47 -13.75
CA GLY A 134 -17.68 -5.03 -14.02
C GLY A 134 -17.04 -4.70 -15.38
N PHE A 135 -15.91 -5.34 -15.71
CA PHE A 135 -15.23 -5.16 -16.99
C PHE A 135 -16.06 -5.69 -18.17
N LEU A 136 -16.71 -6.84 -17.99
CA LEU A 136 -17.63 -7.41 -18.98
C LEU A 136 -18.80 -6.45 -19.24
N MET A 137 -19.42 -5.92 -18.18
CA MET A 137 -20.50 -4.94 -18.26
C MET A 137 -20.06 -3.66 -18.98
N TRP A 138 -18.91 -3.11 -18.61
CA TRP A 138 -18.33 -1.93 -19.28
C TRP A 138 -18.16 -2.15 -20.79
N ARG A 139 -17.59 -3.31 -21.18
CA ARG A 139 -17.39 -3.64 -22.59
C ARG A 139 -18.71 -3.73 -23.35
N GLU A 140 -19.72 -4.35 -22.75
CA GLU A 140 -21.05 -4.47 -23.34
C GLU A 140 -21.74 -3.12 -23.49
N THR A 141 -21.68 -2.27 -22.46
CA THR A 141 -22.24 -0.92 -22.53
C THR A 141 -21.54 -0.10 -23.62
N LYS A 142 -20.21 -0.18 -23.73
CA LYS A 142 -19.47 0.54 -24.77
C LYS A 142 -19.89 0.10 -26.18
N LEU A 143 -20.03 -1.20 -26.42
CA LEU A 143 -20.49 -1.75 -27.71
C LEU A 143 -21.94 -1.36 -28.00
N PHE A 144 -22.81 -1.41 -26.99
CA PHE A 144 -24.21 -1.03 -27.12
C PHE A 144 -24.37 0.44 -27.55
N PHE A 145 -23.67 1.36 -26.88
CA PHE A 145 -23.76 2.79 -27.21
C PHE A 145 -23.12 3.15 -28.55
N ASP A 146 -22.02 2.50 -28.93
CA ASP A 146 -21.40 2.69 -30.24
C ASP A 146 -22.33 2.22 -31.37
N ASN A 147 -23.03 1.09 -31.18
CA ASN A 147 -23.94 0.54 -32.18
C ASN A 147 -25.30 1.26 -32.25
N TRP A 148 -25.95 1.55 -31.11
CA TRP A 148 -27.30 2.15 -31.09
C TRP A 148 -27.32 3.66 -31.18
N PHE A 149 -26.40 4.32 -30.49
CA PHE A 149 -26.38 5.78 -30.40
C PHE A 149 -25.26 6.39 -31.25
N SER A 150 -24.33 5.59 -31.79
CA SER A 150 -23.13 6.08 -32.47
C SER A 150 -22.29 7.02 -31.60
N ILE A 151 -22.36 6.84 -30.27
CA ILE A 151 -21.62 7.63 -29.28
C ILE A 151 -20.50 6.77 -28.70
N ARG A 152 -19.26 7.26 -28.77
CA ARG A 152 -18.10 6.60 -28.14
C ARG A 152 -17.96 7.08 -26.71
N LEU A 153 -18.23 6.21 -25.74
CA LEU A 153 -17.94 6.49 -24.32
C LEU A 153 -16.43 6.37 -24.06
N CYS A 154 -15.80 7.50 -23.75
CA CYS A 154 -14.39 7.57 -23.34
C CYS A 154 -14.31 7.77 -21.82
N GLY A 155 -13.39 7.08 -21.15
CA GLY A 155 -13.08 7.34 -19.72
C GLY A 155 -14.03 6.74 -18.67
N VAL A 156 -15.14 6.13 -19.05
CA VAL A 156 -16.22 5.69 -18.11
C VAL A 156 -15.89 4.40 -17.34
N ILE A 157 -14.68 3.84 -17.48
CA ILE A 157 -14.33 2.54 -16.89
C ILE A 157 -14.38 2.56 -15.34
N GLY A 158 -14.08 3.71 -14.74
CA GLY A 158 -14.05 3.90 -13.28
C GLY A 158 -15.42 3.85 -12.61
N GLU A 159 -16.50 4.03 -13.38
CA GLU A 159 -17.88 3.93 -12.87
C GLU A 159 -18.33 2.47 -12.76
N PHE A 160 -17.89 1.62 -13.68
CA PHE A 160 -18.20 0.19 -13.68
C PHE A 160 -17.26 -0.61 -12.78
N VAL A 161 -15.98 -0.22 -12.71
CA VAL A 161 -14.96 -0.90 -11.90
C VAL A 161 -14.51 0.04 -10.79
N GLN A 162 -15.07 -0.17 -9.60
CA GLN A 162 -14.74 0.63 -8.42
C GLN A 162 -13.23 0.46 -8.05
N PRO A 163 -12.42 1.53 -7.99
CA PRO A 163 -10.98 1.45 -7.69
C PRO A 163 -10.65 0.78 -6.35
N TRP A 164 -11.57 0.86 -5.39
CA TRP A 164 -11.47 0.20 -4.09
C TRP A 164 -11.31 -1.33 -4.18
N LEU A 165 -11.90 -1.98 -5.19
CA LEU A 165 -11.76 -3.43 -5.38
C LEU A 165 -10.32 -3.81 -5.76
N LEU A 166 -9.59 -2.94 -6.47
CA LEU A 166 -8.18 -3.17 -6.78
C LEU A 166 -7.32 -3.13 -5.51
N LEU A 167 -7.58 -2.18 -4.61
CA LEU A 167 -6.89 -2.06 -3.32
C LEU A 167 -7.11 -3.32 -2.46
N ILE A 168 -8.35 -3.83 -2.40
CA ILE A 168 -8.69 -5.06 -1.67
C ILE A 168 -7.94 -6.26 -2.26
N ILE A 169 -7.88 -6.38 -3.59
CA ILE A 169 -7.14 -7.47 -4.24
C ILE A 169 -5.65 -7.43 -3.92
N ILE A 170 -5.02 -6.25 -3.98
CA ILE A 170 -3.59 -6.10 -3.63
C ILE A 170 -3.36 -6.50 -2.17
N ASN A 171 -4.24 -6.05 -1.27
CA ASN A 171 -4.18 -6.42 0.13
C ASN A 171 -4.33 -7.93 0.36
N ASP A 172 -5.31 -8.57 -0.29
CA ASP A 172 -5.54 -10.01 -0.15
C ASP A 172 -4.35 -10.83 -0.66
N LEU A 173 -3.68 -10.38 -1.74
CA LEU A 173 -2.43 -10.98 -2.20
C LEU A 173 -1.30 -10.86 -1.16
N MET A 174 -1.16 -9.69 -0.52
CA MET A 174 -0.18 -9.49 0.55
C MET A 174 -0.46 -10.38 1.76
N ILE A 175 -1.73 -10.55 2.15
CA ILE A 175 -2.15 -11.42 3.25
C ILE A 175 -1.85 -12.89 2.92
N VAL A 176 -2.28 -13.37 1.75
CA VAL A 176 -2.07 -14.79 1.36
C VAL A 176 -0.59 -15.11 1.25
N PHE A 177 0.21 -14.23 0.62
CA PHE A 177 1.65 -14.42 0.53
C PHE A 177 2.35 -14.33 1.89
N GLY A 178 1.93 -13.38 2.75
CA GLY A 178 2.46 -13.21 4.11
C GLY A 178 2.17 -14.43 4.99
N SER A 179 0.95 -14.95 4.95
CA SER A 179 0.54 -16.16 5.67
C SER A 179 1.27 -17.40 5.17
N LEU A 180 1.42 -17.58 3.84
CA LEU A 180 2.18 -18.71 3.28
C LEU A 180 3.66 -18.67 3.69
N SER A 181 4.27 -17.49 3.62
CA SER A 181 5.66 -17.28 4.03
C SER A 181 5.86 -17.54 5.52
N THR A 182 4.90 -17.13 6.36
CA THR A 182 4.91 -17.36 7.80
C THR A 182 4.76 -18.83 8.14
N LEU A 183 3.86 -19.54 7.46
CA LEU A 183 3.67 -20.97 7.66
C LEU A 183 4.92 -21.76 7.25
N ASN A 184 5.52 -21.46 6.10
CA ASN A 184 6.77 -22.08 5.66
C ASN A 184 7.91 -21.85 6.66
N HIS A 185 7.95 -20.65 7.23
CA HIS A 185 8.96 -20.28 8.20
C HIS A 185 8.74 -20.90 9.59
N LEU A 186 7.49 -21.11 10.01
CA LEU A 186 7.14 -21.82 11.27
C LEU A 186 7.58 -23.29 11.25
N TYR A 187 7.68 -23.91 10.07
CA TYR A 187 8.24 -25.26 9.90
C TYR A 187 9.78 -25.26 9.93
N GLY A 188 10.43 -24.13 9.68
CA GLY A 188 11.88 -23.94 9.81
C GLY A 188 12.26 -23.41 11.19
N LEU A 189 13.43 -23.80 11.72
CA LEU A 189 13.99 -23.21 12.94
C LEU A 189 14.63 -21.84 12.69
N GLU A 190 14.15 -21.11 11.69
CA GLU A 190 14.81 -19.91 11.20
C GLU A 190 14.18 -18.64 11.82
N ARG A 191 14.86 -17.51 11.69
CA ARG A 191 14.52 -16.22 12.28
C ARG A 191 13.39 -15.53 11.52
N ARG A 192 12.34 -15.06 12.22
CA ARG A 192 11.21 -14.32 11.61
C ARG A 192 11.77 -13.25 10.69
N SER A 193 11.50 -13.37 9.39
CA SER A 193 12.12 -12.51 8.40
C SER A 193 11.50 -11.11 8.46
N GLU A 194 12.35 -10.08 8.49
CA GLU A 194 11.94 -8.66 8.49
C GLU A 194 10.92 -8.32 7.38
N PRO A 195 11.00 -8.90 6.15
CA PRO A 195 10.01 -8.68 5.10
C PRO A 195 8.58 -9.08 5.47
N ILE A 196 8.39 -10.16 6.24
CA ILE A 196 7.05 -10.61 6.66
C ILE A 196 6.38 -9.55 7.54
N ALA A 197 7.16 -8.91 8.42
CA ALA A 197 6.64 -7.84 9.29
C ALA A 197 6.19 -6.63 8.46
N TYR A 198 6.95 -6.22 7.45
CA TYR A 198 6.55 -5.14 6.55
C TYR A 198 5.29 -5.48 5.76
N MET A 199 5.17 -6.72 5.25
CA MET A 199 3.98 -7.14 4.50
C MET A 199 2.72 -7.11 5.35
N PHE A 200 2.76 -7.66 6.57
CA PHE A 200 1.61 -7.61 7.48
C PHE A 200 1.29 -6.19 7.98
N GLY A 201 2.30 -5.36 8.21
CA GLY A 201 2.11 -3.96 8.60
C GLY A 201 1.40 -3.16 7.50
N ILE A 202 1.87 -3.28 6.25
CA ILE A 202 1.25 -2.62 5.10
C ILE A 202 -0.16 -3.18 4.85
N SER A 203 -0.36 -4.51 4.93
CA SER A 203 -1.69 -5.09 4.76
C SER A 203 -2.66 -4.61 5.84
N ALA A 204 -2.22 -4.48 7.10
CA ALA A 204 -3.07 -3.95 8.16
C ALA A 204 -3.51 -2.51 7.85
N LEU A 205 -2.60 -1.65 7.39
CA LEU A 205 -2.92 -0.29 6.95
C LEU A 205 -3.92 -0.31 5.78
N LEU A 206 -3.71 -1.17 4.79
CA LEU A 206 -4.61 -1.29 3.63
C LEU A 206 -6.00 -1.80 4.02
N VAL A 207 -6.12 -2.80 4.90
CA VAL A 207 -7.40 -3.29 5.43
C VAL A 207 -8.17 -2.16 6.11
N TRP A 208 -7.51 -1.43 7.02
CA TRP A 208 -8.15 -0.31 7.72
C TRP A 208 -8.51 0.84 6.78
N SER A 209 -7.68 1.12 5.77
CA SER A 209 -8.05 2.06 4.71
C SER A 209 -9.27 1.57 3.91
N GLY A 210 -9.38 0.25 3.68
CA GLY A 210 -10.52 -0.38 3.00
C GLY A 210 -11.84 -0.23 3.75
N VAL A 211 -11.81 -0.07 5.09
CA VAL A 211 -13.00 0.25 5.89
C VAL A 211 -13.66 1.56 5.44
N LEU A 212 -12.88 2.53 4.94
CA LEU A 212 -13.39 3.81 4.42
C LEU A 212 -14.37 3.62 3.26
N ARG A 213 -14.26 2.53 2.49
CA ARG A 213 -15.23 2.16 1.45
C ARG A 213 -16.64 2.02 2.03
N TYR A 214 -16.77 1.37 3.19
CA TYR A 214 -18.07 1.12 3.83
C TYR A 214 -18.62 2.38 4.52
N VAL A 215 -17.74 3.25 5.01
CA VAL A 215 -18.13 4.55 5.56
C VAL A 215 -18.80 5.44 4.51
N GLY A 216 -18.37 5.32 3.24
CA GLY A 216 -18.97 6.01 2.10
C GLY A 216 -20.40 5.59 1.72
N PHE A 217 -20.99 4.59 2.40
CA PHE A 217 -22.40 4.23 2.18
C PHE A 217 -23.38 5.26 2.77
N SER A 218 -22.94 6.08 3.73
CA SER A 218 -23.75 7.18 4.28
C SER A 218 -23.68 8.43 3.40
N TYR A 219 -24.84 9.03 3.11
CA TYR A 219 -25.00 10.21 2.25
C TYR A 219 -24.13 11.43 2.65
N ARG A 220 -23.83 11.59 3.95
CA ARG A 220 -22.98 12.69 4.43
C ARG A 220 -21.48 12.39 4.30
N ASN A 221 -21.09 11.13 4.48
CA ASN A 221 -19.68 10.72 4.41
C ASN A 221 -19.23 10.40 2.97
N SER A 222 -20.18 10.14 2.08
CA SER A 222 -19.92 9.98 0.65
C SER A 222 -19.39 11.26 0.01
N LEU A 223 -19.73 12.45 0.56
CA LEU A 223 -19.23 13.73 0.06
C LEU A 223 -17.70 13.79 0.12
N LEU A 224 -17.13 13.58 1.32
CA LEU A 224 -15.68 13.61 1.53
C LEU A 224 -14.95 12.61 0.61
N MET A 225 -15.48 11.38 0.53
CA MET A 225 -14.86 10.34 -0.29
C MET A 225 -14.90 10.67 -1.79
N ARG A 226 -16.03 11.20 -2.27
CA ARG A 226 -16.18 11.61 -3.67
C ARG A 226 -15.29 12.80 -4.00
N THR A 227 -15.16 13.78 -3.10
CA THR A 227 -14.24 14.92 -3.25
C THR A 227 -12.78 14.46 -3.38
N ILE A 228 -12.33 13.52 -2.53
CA ILE A 228 -10.96 12.98 -2.63
C ILE A 228 -10.78 12.26 -3.97
N SER A 229 -11.73 11.39 -4.35
CA SER A 229 -11.62 10.65 -5.62
C SER A 229 -11.66 11.57 -6.85
N SER A 230 -12.44 12.65 -6.80
CA SER A 230 -12.59 13.61 -7.90
C SER A 230 -11.36 14.51 -8.05
N SER A 231 -10.72 14.89 -6.94
CA SER A 231 -9.54 15.77 -6.96
C SER A 231 -8.25 15.05 -7.40
N ILE A 232 -8.11 13.74 -7.18
CA ILE A 232 -6.91 12.95 -7.53
C ILE A 232 -6.35 13.22 -8.95
N PRO A 233 -7.13 13.14 -10.05
CA PRO A 233 -6.58 13.35 -11.40
C PRO A 233 -6.00 14.76 -11.61
N ALA A 234 -6.65 15.80 -11.09
CA ALA A 234 -6.16 17.17 -11.16
C ALA A 234 -4.90 17.34 -10.29
N LEU A 235 -4.94 16.81 -9.06
CA LEU A 235 -3.81 16.82 -8.13
C LEU A 235 -2.60 16.09 -8.68
N LEU A 236 -2.75 14.95 -9.35
CA LEU A 236 -1.64 14.21 -9.94
C LEU A 236 -0.93 15.02 -11.03
N ARG A 237 -1.67 15.70 -11.91
CA ARG A 237 -1.09 16.57 -12.95
C ARG A 237 -0.29 17.71 -12.34
N PHE A 238 -0.86 18.37 -11.33
CA PHE A 238 -0.15 19.43 -10.60
C PHE A 238 1.06 18.90 -9.84
N CYS A 239 0.92 17.74 -9.18
CA CYS A 239 1.98 17.09 -8.41
C CYS A 239 3.19 16.74 -9.29
N VAL A 240 2.98 16.24 -10.51
CA VAL A 240 4.08 15.97 -11.46
C VAL A 240 4.87 17.25 -11.75
N CYS A 241 4.20 18.37 -12.01
CA CYS A 241 4.87 19.67 -12.22
C CYS A 241 5.62 20.14 -10.96
N ALA A 242 5.00 20.02 -9.78
CA ALA A 242 5.61 20.37 -8.51
C ALA A 242 6.83 19.49 -8.18
N LEU A 243 6.78 18.20 -8.50
CA LEU A 243 7.89 17.26 -8.31
C LEU A 243 9.08 17.59 -9.20
N ILE A 244 8.86 18.03 -10.45
CA ILE A 244 9.96 18.47 -11.33
C ILE A 244 10.71 19.64 -10.69
N LEU A 245 9.98 20.64 -10.16
CA LEU A 245 10.59 21.75 -9.42
C LEU A 245 11.30 21.26 -8.15
N PHE A 246 10.65 20.37 -7.39
CA PHE A 246 11.21 19.83 -6.15
C PHE A 246 12.53 19.09 -6.39
N PHE A 247 12.60 18.27 -7.45
CA PHE A 247 13.83 17.60 -7.84
C PHE A 247 14.91 18.57 -8.31
N ALA A 248 14.56 19.65 -9.01
CA ALA A 248 15.51 20.68 -9.39
C ALA A 248 16.14 21.36 -8.16
N PHE A 249 15.33 21.73 -7.16
CA PHE A 249 15.83 22.26 -5.89
C PHE A 249 16.64 21.22 -5.10
N SER A 250 16.22 19.95 -5.12
CA SER A 250 16.95 18.86 -4.44
C SER A 250 18.33 18.61 -5.04
N LEU A 251 18.46 18.60 -6.37
CA LEU A 251 19.75 18.46 -7.04
C LEU A 251 20.66 19.65 -6.77
N CYS A 252 20.12 20.87 -6.83
CA CYS A 252 20.86 22.09 -6.53
C CYS A 252 21.35 22.11 -5.07
N GLY A 253 20.46 21.80 -4.12
CA GLY A 253 20.78 21.72 -2.69
C GLY A 253 21.83 20.64 -2.40
N TRP A 254 21.70 19.47 -3.00
CA TRP A 254 22.65 18.37 -2.82
C TRP A 254 24.07 18.76 -3.28
N VAL A 255 24.19 19.32 -4.49
CA VAL A 255 25.50 19.65 -5.07
C VAL A 255 26.17 20.82 -4.34
N VAL A 256 25.42 21.88 -4.02
CA VAL A 256 26.00 23.11 -3.45
C VAL A 256 26.16 23.04 -1.94
N LEU A 257 25.13 22.54 -1.22
CA LEU A 257 25.12 22.54 0.26
C LEU A 257 25.67 21.24 0.86
N GLY A 258 25.82 20.17 0.07
CA GLY A 258 26.24 18.85 0.55
C GLY A 258 27.59 18.78 1.27
N PRO A 259 28.63 19.51 0.86
CA PRO A 259 29.90 19.55 1.59
C PRO A 259 29.82 20.28 2.95
N TYR A 260 28.87 21.18 3.12
CA TYR A 260 28.76 22.09 4.28
C TYR A 260 27.69 21.64 5.27
N ASN A 261 26.67 20.92 4.82
CA ASN A 261 25.54 20.49 5.65
C ASN A 261 25.38 18.97 5.65
N LEU A 262 25.31 18.40 6.84
CA LEU A 262 25.10 16.97 7.03
C LEU A 262 23.75 16.49 6.43
N LYS A 263 22.72 17.33 6.50
CA LYS A 263 21.38 17.05 5.93
C LYS A 263 21.36 17.00 4.40
N PHE A 264 22.33 17.64 3.73
CA PHE A 264 22.42 17.68 2.27
C PHE A 264 23.49 16.71 1.73
N ARG A 265 24.01 15.80 2.56
CA ARG A 265 25.17 14.97 2.18
C ARG A 265 24.85 13.92 1.11
N SER A 266 23.65 13.37 1.14
CA SER A 266 23.15 12.45 0.13
C SER A 266 21.91 13.02 -0.53
N PHE A 267 21.64 12.59 -1.77
CA PHE A 267 20.44 13.00 -2.50
C PHE A 267 19.15 12.63 -1.74
N MET A 268 19.05 11.41 -1.20
CA MET A 268 17.88 10.98 -0.43
C MET A 268 17.68 11.82 0.85
N SER A 269 18.76 12.08 1.60
CA SER A 269 18.68 12.92 2.81
C SER A 269 18.31 14.38 2.47
N THR A 270 18.75 14.86 1.30
CA THR A 270 18.35 16.18 0.78
C THR A 270 16.86 16.24 0.49
N MET A 271 16.30 15.22 -0.16
CA MET A 271 14.85 15.14 -0.41
C MET A 271 14.06 15.05 0.91
N GLU A 272 14.52 14.23 1.87
CA GLU A 272 13.91 14.15 3.20
C GLU A 272 13.93 15.51 3.89
N CYS A 273 15.06 16.21 3.87
CA CYS A 273 15.20 17.54 4.46
C CYS A 273 14.28 18.58 3.79
N LEU A 274 14.23 18.62 2.46
CA LEU A 274 13.37 19.56 1.72
C LEU A 274 11.89 19.23 1.91
N PHE A 275 11.53 17.96 2.04
CA PHE A 275 10.16 17.54 2.34
C PHE A 275 9.75 17.90 3.77
N SER A 276 10.64 17.73 4.76
CA SER A 276 10.42 18.23 6.13
C SER A 276 10.24 19.75 6.15
N LEU A 277 11.09 20.49 5.44
CA LEU A 277 10.99 21.95 5.33
C LEU A 277 9.68 22.41 4.67
N LEU A 278 9.19 21.68 3.66
CA LEU A 278 7.91 21.94 3.02
C LEU A 278 6.74 21.82 4.02
N ASN A 279 6.85 20.94 5.01
CA ASN A 279 5.88 20.79 6.10
C ASN A 279 6.16 21.71 7.31
N GLY A 280 7.18 22.57 7.23
CA GLY A 280 7.56 23.50 8.31
C GLY A 280 8.39 22.87 9.43
N ASP A 281 8.89 21.66 9.24
CA ASP A 281 9.75 20.98 10.22
C ASP A 281 11.22 21.39 10.07
N ASP A 282 11.91 21.53 11.21
CA ASP A 282 13.34 21.78 11.29
C ASP A 282 13.89 23.03 10.57
N MET A 283 13.04 24.02 10.27
CA MET A 283 13.42 25.25 9.55
C MET A 283 14.60 25.99 10.18
N PHE A 284 14.51 26.36 11.46
CA PHE A 284 15.59 27.12 12.12
C PHE A 284 16.90 26.33 12.19
N VAL A 285 16.83 25.02 12.41
CA VAL A 285 18.00 24.14 12.46
C VAL A 285 18.74 24.16 11.13
N THR A 286 18.03 24.12 9.99
CA THR A 286 18.69 24.21 8.68
C THR A 286 19.41 25.55 8.45
N PHE A 287 18.88 26.66 8.98
CA PHE A 287 19.53 27.97 8.89
C PHE A 287 20.73 28.14 9.84
N SER A 288 20.75 27.44 10.98
CA SER A 288 21.78 27.62 12.01
C SER A 288 23.04 26.78 11.76
N VAL A 289 22.94 25.70 10.97
CA VAL A 289 24.10 24.85 10.63
C VAL A 289 25.15 25.61 9.84
N ILE A 290 24.74 26.49 8.91
CA ILE A 290 25.67 27.30 8.10
C ILE A 290 25.92 28.61 8.83
N THR A 291 27.05 28.68 9.51
CA THR A 291 27.44 29.84 10.32
C THR A 291 28.26 30.82 9.48
N THR A 292 28.40 32.06 9.93
CA THR A 292 29.26 33.10 9.32
C THR A 292 30.75 32.75 9.22
N LYS A 293 31.16 31.58 9.73
CA LYS A 293 32.53 31.04 9.61
C LYS A 293 32.81 30.46 8.22
N ASP A 294 31.76 30.09 7.48
CA ASP A 294 31.89 29.57 6.12
C ASP A 294 32.09 30.72 5.10
N PRO A 295 32.59 30.42 3.89
CA PRO A 295 32.76 31.45 2.87
C PRO A 295 31.47 32.23 2.63
N LEU A 296 31.56 33.57 2.60
CA LEU A 296 30.42 34.48 2.53
C LEU A 296 29.45 34.14 1.39
N GLY A 297 29.98 33.66 0.25
CA GLY A 297 29.17 33.23 -0.90
C GLY A 297 28.23 32.07 -0.58
N ILE A 298 28.68 31.06 0.16
CA ILE A 298 27.86 29.90 0.55
C ILE A 298 26.86 30.28 1.62
N TYR A 299 27.28 31.10 2.58
CA TYR A 299 26.38 31.64 3.60
C TYR A 299 25.21 32.42 2.96
N LEU A 300 25.49 33.31 2.00
CA LEU A 300 24.45 34.05 1.29
C LEU A 300 23.60 33.14 0.40
N PHE A 301 24.23 32.26 -0.38
CA PHE A 301 23.54 31.32 -1.26
C PHE A 301 22.55 30.45 -0.49
N SER A 302 22.97 29.88 0.64
CA SER A 302 22.11 28.99 1.44
C SER A 302 20.87 29.69 1.97
N ARG A 303 21.00 30.92 2.47
CA ARG A 303 19.85 31.71 2.95
C ARG A 303 18.90 32.06 1.82
N LEU A 304 19.45 32.53 0.69
CA LEU A 304 18.64 32.84 -0.49
C LEU A 304 17.92 31.58 -0.99
N PHE A 305 18.64 30.47 -1.11
CA PHE A 305 18.11 29.17 -1.56
C PHE A 305 16.96 28.70 -0.65
N LEU A 306 17.16 28.68 0.67
CA LEU A 306 16.14 28.25 1.61
C LEU A 306 14.94 29.21 1.65
N TYR A 307 15.15 30.53 1.62
CA TYR A 307 14.03 31.48 1.57
C TYR A 307 13.23 31.35 0.27
N VAL A 308 13.89 31.23 -0.88
CA VAL A 308 13.21 31.02 -2.17
C VAL A 308 12.45 29.70 -2.16
N PHE A 309 13.06 28.62 -1.67
CA PHE A 309 12.40 27.31 -1.56
C PHE A 309 11.16 27.37 -0.65
N ILE A 310 11.30 27.89 0.57
CA ILE A 310 10.22 27.95 1.57
C ILE A 310 9.08 28.83 1.05
N THR A 311 9.37 30.03 0.55
CA THR A 311 8.33 30.92 0.05
C THR A 311 7.61 30.37 -1.18
N LEU A 312 8.35 29.76 -2.12
CA LEU A 312 7.76 29.13 -3.30
C LEU A 312 6.89 27.91 -2.92
N PHE A 313 7.43 26.96 -2.17
CA PHE A 313 6.71 25.71 -1.90
C PHE A 313 5.59 25.88 -0.87
N ILE A 314 5.79 26.64 0.20
CA ILE A 314 4.76 26.83 1.22
C ILE A 314 3.68 27.81 0.74
N TYR A 315 4.05 28.98 0.21
CA TYR A 315 3.03 29.99 -0.11
C TYR A 315 2.43 29.84 -1.51
N VAL A 316 3.13 29.23 -2.47
CA VAL A 316 2.58 29.05 -3.83
C VAL A 316 2.09 27.62 -4.01
N VAL A 317 2.96 26.63 -3.87
CA VAL A 317 2.63 25.23 -4.20
C VAL A 317 1.58 24.63 -3.26
N LEU A 318 1.74 24.76 -1.94
CA LEU A 318 0.75 24.24 -0.98
C LEU A 318 -0.60 24.94 -1.10
N ASN A 319 -0.62 26.27 -1.27
CA ASN A 319 -1.87 27.01 -1.43
C ASN A 319 -2.62 26.59 -2.70
N LEU A 320 -1.90 26.38 -3.81
CA LEU A 320 -2.51 25.88 -5.05
C LEU A 320 -3.07 24.45 -4.87
N PHE A 321 -2.36 23.59 -4.13
CA PHE A 321 -2.84 22.24 -3.80
C PHE A 321 -4.17 22.29 -3.03
N ILE A 322 -4.28 23.19 -2.04
CA ILE A 322 -5.53 23.41 -1.29
C ILE A 322 -6.64 23.94 -2.21
N THR A 323 -6.32 24.89 -3.11
CA THR A 323 -7.29 25.42 -4.07
C THR A 323 -7.89 24.34 -4.97
N ILE A 324 -7.08 23.42 -5.49
CA ILE A 324 -7.58 22.30 -6.33
C ILE A 324 -8.53 21.39 -5.53
N ILE A 325 -8.19 21.09 -4.28
CA ILE A 325 -9.07 20.27 -3.41
C ILE A 325 -10.39 21.01 -3.15
N PHE A 326 -10.32 22.31 -2.88
CA PHE A 326 -11.49 23.13 -2.63
C PHE A 326 -12.41 23.22 -3.84
N GLU A 327 -11.86 23.41 -5.04
CA GLU A 327 -12.62 23.42 -6.29
C GLU A 327 -13.35 22.07 -6.52
N ALA A 328 -12.65 20.95 -6.32
CA ALA A 328 -13.28 19.63 -6.41
C ALA A 328 -14.34 19.39 -5.32
N TYR A 329 -14.17 19.98 -4.13
CA TYR A 329 -15.17 19.93 -3.06
C TYR A 329 -16.45 20.67 -3.47
N GLU A 330 -16.34 21.87 -4.02
CA GLU A 330 -17.49 22.66 -4.48
C GLU A 330 -18.24 21.94 -5.61
N GLN A 331 -17.53 21.41 -6.61
CA GLN A 331 -18.14 20.63 -7.70
C GLN A 331 -18.93 19.42 -7.18
N VAL A 332 -18.35 18.64 -6.27
CA VAL A 332 -19.02 17.46 -5.70
C VAL A 332 -20.20 17.84 -4.82
N LYS A 333 -20.10 18.96 -4.10
CA LYS A 333 -21.20 19.49 -3.28
C LYS A 333 -22.37 19.93 -4.15
N GLU A 334 -22.12 20.66 -5.23
CA GLU A 334 -23.15 21.09 -6.18
C GLU A 334 -23.86 19.89 -6.83
N LEU A 335 -23.12 18.86 -7.24
CA LEU A 335 -23.68 17.61 -7.76
C LEU A 335 -24.59 16.90 -6.74
N GLN A 336 -24.25 16.99 -5.46
CA GLN A 336 -25.04 16.39 -4.37
C GLN A 336 -26.33 17.18 -4.10
N ASP A 337 -26.25 18.52 -4.07
CA ASP A 337 -27.42 19.40 -3.90
C ASP A 337 -28.41 19.25 -5.07
N ASN A 338 -27.90 19.05 -6.29
CA ASN A 338 -28.70 18.82 -7.51
C ASN A 338 -29.23 17.37 -7.66
N HIS A 339 -29.23 16.56 -6.60
CA HIS A 339 -29.70 15.16 -6.59
C HIS A 339 -29.03 14.25 -7.65
N GLY A 340 -27.76 14.50 -7.98
CA GLY A 340 -27.02 13.69 -8.94
C GLY A 340 -27.41 13.94 -10.41
N ARG A 341 -28.09 15.05 -10.72
CA ARG A 341 -28.20 15.54 -12.10
C ARG A 341 -26.84 16.08 -12.55
N SER A 342 -25.97 15.19 -13.02
CA SER A 342 -24.85 15.59 -13.88
C SER A 342 -25.41 15.81 -15.28
N PRO A 343 -25.42 17.04 -15.83
CA PRO A 343 -25.97 17.32 -17.16
C PRO A 343 -25.14 16.72 -18.30
N ASP A 344 -23.92 16.24 -18.03
CA ASP A 344 -22.91 16.03 -19.08
C ASP A 344 -22.54 14.56 -19.36
N GLU A 345 -23.02 13.59 -18.54
CA GLU A 345 -22.68 12.17 -18.74
C GLU A 345 -23.83 11.35 -19.39
N PRO A 346 -23.67 10.91 -20.65
CA PRO A 346 -24.72 10.21 -21.40
C PRO A 346 -25.14 8.87 -20.77
N LEU A 347 -24.25 8.25 -19.98
CA LEU A 347 -24.56 7.00 -19.27
C LEU A 347 -25.62 7.24 -18.19
N TRP A 348 -25.42 8.23 -17.32
CA TRP A 348 -26.37 8.51 -16.24
C TRP A 348 -27.70 9.02 -16.77
N THR A 349 -27.69 9.79 -17.86
CA THR A 349 -28.93 10.18 -18.54
C THR A 349 -29.69 8.95 -19.06
N PHE A 350 -28.99 7.99 -19.67
CA PHE A 350 -29.60 6.73 -20.11
C PHE A 350 -30.17 5.92 -18.95
N VAL A 351 -29.43 5.76 -17.85
CA VAL A 351 -29.90 5.05 -16.65
C VAL A 351 -31.14 5.73 -16.06
N MET A 352 -31.12 7.06 -15.96
CA MET A 352 -32.24 7.84 -15.41
C MET A 352 -33.45 7.89 -16.33
N SER A 353 -33.27 7.71 -17.64
CA SER A 353 -34.39 7.61 -18.60
C SER A 353 -35.22 6.34 -18.43
N SER A 354 -34.69 5.33 -17.74
CA SER A 354 -35.44 4.11 -17.45
C SER A 354 -36.46 4.35 -16.33
N HIS A 355 -37.74 4.35 -16.68
CA HIS A 355 -38.85 4.55 -15.73
C HIS A 355 -39.14 3.34 -14.82
N LEU A 356 -38.44 2.22 -15.03
CA LEU A 356 -38.68 0.97 -14.31
C LEU A 356 -37.70 0.82 -13.13
N PRO A 357 -38.19 0.55 -11.91
CA PRO A 357 -37.32 0.32 -10.76
C PRO A 357 -36.44 -0.91 -10.99
N PRO A 358 -35.19 -0.93 -10.50
CA PRO A 358 -34.23 -2.01 -10.73
C PRO A 358 -34.67 -3.36 -10.17
N THR A 359 -35.63 -3.38 -9.24
CA THR A 359 -36.26 -4.59 -8.67
C THR A 359 -37.50 -5.06 -9.43
N SER A 360 -37.87 -4.42 -10.54
CA SER A 360 -39.06 -4.77 -11.28
C SER A 360 -38.99 -6.23 -11.79
N PRO A 361 -40.10 -6.99 -11.72
CA PRO A 361 -40.13 -8.38 -12.20
C PRO A 361 -39.92 -8.47 -13.71
N LEU A 362 -40.14 -7.38 -14.45
CA LEU A 362 -39.91 -7.26 -15.89
C LEU A 362 -38.45 -7.55 -16.26
N TYR A 363 -37.47 -7.02 -15.51
CA TYR A 363 -36.06 -7.31 -15.75
C TYR A 363 -35.71 -8.79 -15.53
N LYS A 364 -36.31 -9.44 -14.50
CA LYS A 364 -36.13 -10.88 -14.25
C LYS A 364 -36.77 -11.76 -15.33
N MET A 365 -37.91 -11.32 -15.87
CA MET A 365 -38.62 -12.01 -16.95
C MET A 365 -37.82 -11.90 -18.26
N ASP A 366 -37.23 -10.75 -18.54
CA ASP A 366 -36.32 -10.58 -19.69
C ASP A 366 -35.03 -11.40 -19.54
N ASP A 367 -34.53 -11.60 -18.31
CA ASP A 367 -33.38 -12.45 -18.05
C ASP A 367 -33.61 -13.91 -18.44
N LEU A 368 -34.86 -14.39 -18.27
CA LEU A 368 -35.31 -15.76 -18.53
C LEU A 368 -35.76 -16.00 -19.98
N ARG A 369 -35.78 -14.95 -20.82
CA ARG A 369 -36.30 -15.03 -22.18
C ARG A 369 -35.37 -15.87 -23.09
N PRO A 370 -35.88 -16.88 -23.83
CA PRO A 370 -35.05 -17.78 -24.64
C PRO A 370 -34.29 -17.06 -25.76
N ASP A 371 -34.86 -16.01 -26.37
CA ASP A 371 -34.28 -15.18 -27.44
C ASP A 371 -33.37 -14.06 -26.93
N ARG A 372 -33.16 -13.94 -25.61
CA ARG A 372 -32.32 -12.88 -25.01
C ARG A 372 -30.93 -12.81 -25.60
N HIS A 373 -30.29 -13.96 -25.81
CA HIS A 373 -28.93 -14.03 -26.36
C HIS A 373 -28.86 -13.46 -27.79
N VAL A 374 -29.92 -13.67 -28.58
CA VAL A 374 -30.06 -13.12 -29.94
C VAL A 374 -30.29 -11.61 -29.89
N LEU A 375 -31.22 -11.15 -29.06
CA LEU A 375 -31.49 -9.72 -28.85
C LEU A 375 -30.24 -8.97 -28.37
N ARG A 376 -29.49 -9.56 -27.43
CA ARG A 376 -28.21 -9.02 -26.96
C ARG A 376 -27.17 -8.96 -28.08
N ALA A 377 -27.08 -9.98 -28.92
CA ALA A 377 -26.12 -9.98 -30.03
C ALA A 377 -26.44 -8.93 -31.10
N TYR A 378 -27.72 -8.71 -31.43
CA TYR A 378 -28.13 -7.58 -32.28
C TYR A 378 -27.84 -6.25 -31.60
N ALA A 379 -28.13 -6.13 -30.30
CA ALA A 379 -27.98 -4.88 -29.59
C ALA A 379 -26.50 -4.45 -29.50
N LEU A 380 -25.59 -5.41 -29.35
CA LEU A 380 -24.15 -5.18 -29.33
C LEU A 380 -23.52 -5.03 -30.72
N GLY A 381 -24.30 -5.15 -31.80
CA GLY A 381 -23.78 -5.09 -33.18
C GLY A 381 -22.96 -6.30 -33.62
N ILE A 382 -23.07 -7.43 -32.90
CA ILE A 382 -22.35 -8.69 -33.20
C ILE A 382 -23.04 -9.43 -34.36
N LEU A 383 -24.38 -9.35 -34.43
CA LEU A 383 -25.16 -9.81 -35.57
C LEU A 383 -25.65 -8.62 -36.40
N PRO A 384 -25.64 -8.72 -37.75
CA PRO A 384 -26.21 -7.69 -38.63
C PRO A 384 -27.74 -7.63 -38.45
N ASP A 385 -28.29 -6.41 -38.40
CA ASP A 385 -29.72 -6.14 -38.16
C ASP A 385 -30.59 -7.04 -39.08
N PRO A 386 -31.63 -7.76 -38.57
CA PRO A 386 -32.39 -8.72 -39.39
C PRO A 386 -33.03 -8.08 -40.63
N SER A 387 -33.27 -6.76 -40.56
CA SER A 387 -33.81 -5.91 -41.63
C SER A 387 -32.86 -5.70 -42.82
N THR A 388 -31.56 -5.97 -42.67
CA THR A 388 -30.57 -5.83 -43.76
C THR A 388 -30.46 -7.05 -44.67
N SER A 389 -31.16 -8.15 -44.34
CA SER A 389 -31.19 -9.39 -45.14
C SER A 389 -32.35 -9.48 -46.14
N VAL A 390 -33.26 -8.49 -46.14
CA VAL A 390 -34.33 -8.38 -47.13
C VAL A 390 -33.90 -7.42 -48.23
N ARG A 391 -34.05 -7.85 -49.49
CA ARG A 391 -33.68 -7.14 -50.73
C ARG A 391 -34.10 -5.65 -50.72
N PRO A 392 -33.40 -4.78 -51.47
CA PRO A 392 -33.72 -3.36 -51.53
C PRO A 392 -35.04 -3.14 -52.30
N SER A 393 -36.14 -2.98 -51.57
CA SER A 393 -37.30 -2.26 -52.07
C SER A 393 -37.76 -1.28 -51.01
N GLU A 394 -37.73 0.00 -51.38
CA GLU A 394 -38.38 1.12 -50.68
C GLU A 394 -37.90 1.38 -49.25
N ARG A 395 -36.77 2.08 -49.19
CA ARG A 395 -36.31 2.82 -48.02
C ARG A 395 -37.24 4.03 -47.81
N THR A 396 -38.41 3.82 -47.23
CA THR A 396 -39.20 4.90 -46.61
C THR A 396 -38.57 5.15 -45.25
N THR A 397 -37.82 6.25 -45.18
CA THR A 397 -37.33 6.91 -43.97
C THR A 397 -38.42 6.98 -42.90
N ASN A 398 -38.36 6.09 -41.91
CA ASN A 398 -39.13 6.19 -40.65
C ASN A 398 -38.53 5.26 -39.59
N ARG A 399 -37.20 5.31 -39.38
CA ARG A 399 -36.63 4.93 -38.08
C ARG A 399 -36.46 6.25 -37.34
N THR A 400 -37.40 6.53 -36.44
CA THR A 400 -37.40 7.72 -35.59
C THR A 400 -36.01 7.93 -35.03
N GLU A 401 -35.35 9.01 -35.47
CA GLU A 401 -34.21 9.60 -34.79
C GLU A 401 -34.67 9.83 -33.34
N SER A 402 -34.21 8.99 -32.42
CA SER A 402 -34.31 9.30 -31.02
C SER A 402 -33.44 10.54 -30.81
N ASN A 403 -34.09 11.70 -30.72
CA ASN A 403 -33.50 12.98 -30.33
C ASN A 403 -32.85 12.84 -28.95
N TRP A 404 -31.63 12.32 -28.92
CA TRP A 404 -30.67 12.54 -27.85
C TRP A 404 -29.98 13.88 -28.13
N PRO A 405 -29.94 14.83 -27.19
CA PRO A 405 -29.42 16.17 -27.47
C PRO A 405 -27.93 16.07 -27.76
N ARG A 406 -27.57 16.31 -29.03
CA ARG A 406 -26.20 16.38 -29.50
C ARG A 406 -25.71 17.81 -29.36
N ASN A 407 -25.48 18.26 -28.12
CA ASN A 407 -24.90 19.58 -27.86
C ASN A 407 -23.45 19.43 -27.39
N SER A 408 -22.52 19.55 -28.34
CA SER A 408 -21.24 20.20 -28.09
C SER A 408 -20.70 20.73 -29.43
N GLU A 409 -20.28 22.00 -29.39
CA GLU A 409 -19.51 22.72 -30.40
C GLU A 409 -20.27 23.29 -31.61
N SER A 410 -20.86 24.47 -31.41
CA SER A 410 -20.52 25.71 -32.15
C SER A 410 -21.58 26.78 -31.89
N ASP A 411 -21.22 27.86 -31.19
CA ASP A 411 -21.83 29.18 -31.41
C ASP A 411 -20.93 30.27 -30.80
N THR A 412 -19.87 30.57 -31.54
CA THR A 412 -19.21 31.88 -31.51
C THR A 412 -20.02 32.87 -32.34
N VAL A 413 -20.50 33.93 -31.68
CA VAL A 413 -20.53 35.33 -32.14
C VAL A 413 -21.60 35.74 -33.18
N LEU A 414 -22.14 36.96 -32.96
CA LEU A 414 -23.13 37.79 -33.70
C LEU A 414 -24.61 37.49 -33.37
N THR A 415 -25.51 38.43 -33.00
CA THR A 415 -25.50 39.91 -32.96
C THR A 415 -26.76 40.43 -32.23
N SER A 416 -26.62 41.58 -31.55
CA SER A 416 -27.59 42.67 -31.34
C SER A 416 -29.01 42.39 -30.81
N LEU A 417 -29.29 42.78 -29.57
CA LEU A 417 -29.91 44.07 -29.21
C LEU A 417 -29.94 44.26 -27.69
#